data_AF-A0A943AHE6-F1
#
_entry.id   AF-A0A943AHE6-F1
#
_cell.length_a   1.000
_cell.length_b   1.000
_cell.length_c   1.000
_cell.angle_alpha   90.00
_cell.angle_beta   90.00
_cell.angle_gamma   90.00
#
_symmetry.space_group_name_H-M   'P 1'
#
loop_
_entity.id
_entity.type
_entity.pdbx_description
1 polymer ?
#
loop_
_entity_poly.entity_id
_entity_poly.type
_entity_poly.pdbx_seq_one_letter_code
_entity_poly.pdbx_strand_id
1 'polypeptide(L)' 'MKISAGARPYTSGHIYLDDKKVIFYFKKDAEEGIAMIYQEFNMIPEESL' A
#
# COMPACT_ATOMS: atom_id res chain seq x y z
N MET A 1 -3.19 -3.63 3.76
CA MET A 1 -3.50 -2.18 3.87
C MET A 1 -3.93 -1.68 2.49
N LYS A 2 -5.16 -1.18 2.28
CA LYS A 2 -5.67 -0.86 0.91
C LYS A 2 -5.55 0.64 0.55
N ILE A 3 -5.61 1.54 1.53
CA ILE A 3 -5.54 3.00 1.30
C ILE A 3 -4.10 3.49 1.11
N SER A 4 -3.19 3.15 2.03
CA SER A 4 -1.77 3.51 1.89
C SER A 4 -1.11 2.84 0.68
N ALA A 5 -1.66 1.74 0.17
CA ALA A 5 -1.20 1.10 -1.06
C ALA A 5 -1.67 1.79 -2.35
N GLY A 6 -2.45 2.87 -2.25
CA GLY A 6 -3.11 3.49 -3.40
C GLY A 6 -4.19 2.59 -4.05
N ALA A 7 -4.57 1.46 -3.44
CA ALA A 7 -5.58 0.56 -4.02
C ALA A 7 -7.00 1.10 -3.87
N ARG A 8 -7.23 1.99 -2.89
CA ARG A 8 -8.48 2.76 -2.74
C ARG A 8 -8.18 4.15 -2.17
N PRO A 9 -8.82 5.21 -2.69
CA PRO A 9 -8.73 6.53 -2.08
C PRO A 9 -9.48 6.57 -0.75
N TYR A 10 -9.06 7.45 0.16
CA TYR A 10 -9.83 7.80 1.34
C TYR A 10 -10.88 8.86 0.98
N THR A 11 -12.00 8.88 1.70
CA THR A 11 -13.12 9.81 1.45
C THR A 11 -13.10 11.01 2.38
N SER A 12 -12.49 10.89 3.55
CA SER A 12 -12.32 11.96 4.52
C SER A 12 -11.09 11.70 5.41
N GLY A 13 -10.62 12.75 6.10
CA GLY A 13 -9.41 12.70 6.90
C GLY A 13 -8.14 13.05 6.13
N HIS A 14 -6.99 12.91 6.79
CA HIS A 14 -5.69 13.30 6.27
C HIS A 14 -4.63 12.26 6.67
N ILE A 15 -3.67 12.04 5.79
CA ILE A 15 -2.50 11.19 6.05
C ILE A 15 -1.27 12.10 6.09
N TYR A 16 -0.42 11.90 7.09
CA TYR A 16 0.81 12.65 7.28
C TYR A 16 1.99 11.70 7.40
N LEU A 17 3.09 12.05 6.75
CA LEU A 17 4.40 11.41 6.87
C LEU A 17 5.42 12.52 7.13
N ASP A 18 6.18 12.44 8.22
CA ASP A 18 7.13 13.48 8.65
C ASP A 18 6.52 14.89 8.66
N ASP A 19 5.35 15.03 9.28
CA ASP A 19 4.53 16.26 9.35
C ASP A 19 4.08 16.84 7.99
N LYS A 20 4.36 16.14 6.89
CA LYS A 20 3.91 16.53 5.54
C LYS A 20 2.67 15.75 5.18
N LYS A 21 1.65 16.47 4.70
CA LYS A 21 0.44 15.86 4.16
C LYS A 21 0.78 15.09 2.88
N VAL A 22 0.40 13.82 2.84
CA VAL A 22 0.65 12.93 1.69
C VAL A 22 -0.66 12.38 1.14
N ILE A 23 -0.67 12.09 -0.16
CA ILE A 23 -1.79 11.45 -0.85
C ILE A 23 -1.22 10.30 -1.66
N PHE A 24 -1.71 9.09 -1.41
CA PHE A 24 -1.32 7.89 -2.16
C PHE A 24 -2.34 7.62 -3.25
N TYR A 25 -1.97 7.81 -4.51
CA TYR A 25 -2.82 7.49 -5.66
C TYR A 25 -2.44 6.14 -6.27
N PHE A 26 -1.16 5.79 -6.21
CA PHE A 26 -0.61 4.55 -6.76
C PHE A 26 0.28 3.85 -5.74
N LYS A 27 0.43 2.53 -5.90
CA LYS A 27 1.29 1.72 -5.04
C LYS A 27 2.72 2.26 -4.95
N LYS A 28 3.24 2.77 -6.07
CA LYS A 28 4.59 3.37 -6.15
C LYS A 28 4.76 4.58 -5.24
N ASP A 29 3.71 5.35 -4.99
CA ASP A 29 3.76 6.52 -4.11
C ASP A 29 4.03 6.11 -2.64
N ALA A 30 3.74 4.86 -2.29
CA ALA A 30 3.98 4.29 -0.96
C ALA A 30 5.29 3.51 -0.87
N GLU A 31 5.97 3.25 -2.00
CA GLU A 31 7.22 2.49 -2.04
C GLU A 31 8.45 3.31 -1.60
N GLU A 32 8.26 4.57 -1.18
CA GLU A 32 9.28 5.43 -0.54
C GLU A 32 9.65 4.94 0.88
N GLY A 33 10.17 3.71 0.99
CA GLY A 33 10.66 3.12 2.23
C GLY A 33 9.69 2.18 2.97
N ILE A 34 8.47 1.99 2.46
CA ILE A 34 7.50 1.05 3.05
C ILE A 34 7.38 -0.20 2.19
N ALA A 35 7.93 -1.31 2.68
CA ALA A 35 7.68 -2.63 2.09
C ALA A 35 6.29 -3.13 2.51
N MET A 36 5.47 -3.53 1.54
CA MET A 36 4.10 -3.95 1.79
C MET A 36 3.88 -5.43 1.52
N ILE A 37 3.53 -6.18 2.57
CA ILE A 37 3.09 -7.57 2.46
C ILE A 37 1.56 -7.58 2.46
N TYR A 38 0.94 -8.06 1.38
CA TYR A 38 -0.52 -8.15 1.30
C TYR A 38 -0.98 -9.47 1.93
N GLN A 39 -2.02 -9.37 2.76
CA GLN A 39 -2.64 -10.53 3.40
C GLN A 39 -3.23 -11.52 2.37
N GLU A 40 -3.67 -10.99 1.22
CA GLU A 40 -4.29 -11.75 0.12
C GLU A 40 -3.27 -12.15 -0.95
N PHE A 41 -1.95 -12.10 -0.69
CA PHE A 41 -1.01 -12.83 -1.56
C PHE A 41 -1.30 -14.32 -1.37
N ASN A 42 -2.16 -14.85 -2.25
CA ASN A 42 -2.23 -16.27 -2.50
C ASN A 42 -0.81 -16.69 -2.83
N MET A 43 -0.13 -17.34 -1.88
CA MET A 43 1.10 -18.06 -2.19
C MET A 43 0.71 -19.02 -3.31
N ILE A 44 1.17 -18.74 -4.53
CA ILE A 44 1.23 -19.79 -5.55
C ILE A 44 2.21 -20.78 -4.94
N PRO A 45 1.81 -22.04 -4.67
CA PRO A 45 2.74 -23.03 -4.16
C PRO A 45 3.89 -23.12 -5.17
N GLU A 46 5.09 -22.73 -4.77
CA GLU A 46 6.30 -23.23 -5.43
C GLU A 46 6.36 -24.72 -5.07
N GLU A 47 5.65 -25.53 -5.84
CA GLU A 47 5.91 -26.94 -6.11
C GLU A 47 4.76 -27.49 -6.97
N SER A 48 4.76 -27.10 -8.24
CA SER A 48 4.31 -28.00 -9.30
C SER A 48 5.56 -28.47 -10.04
N LEU A 49 6.21 -29.48 -9.45
CA LEU A 49 7.09 -30.42 -10.15
C LEU A 49 6.34 -31.13 -11.29
#